data_AF-A0AAW2NTR1-F1
#
_entry.id   AF-A0AAW2NTR1-F1
#
_cell.length_a   1.000
_cell.length_b   1.000
_cell.length_c   1.000
_cell.angle_alpha   90.00
_cell.angle_beta   90.00
_cell.angle_gamma   90.00
#
_symmetry.space_group_name_H-M   'P 1'
#
loop_
_entity.id
_entity.type
_entity.pdbx_description
1 polymer ?
#
loop_
_entity_poly.entity_id
_entity_poly.type
_entity_poly.pdbx_seq_one_letter_code
_entity_poly.pdbx_strand_id
1 'polypeptide(L)'
;MLVPHSDLVEGPQPLVEGPQPMEVASADNAGTVENQASDEPQASRFTWTIENFSRLNMKKLYSDVFVVGGYKWRVLIFPKGNNVDYLSMYLDVADSSSLPYGWSRYAQFSLAVVNQINSKYTIKKDTQHQFNQRESDWGFTSFMPLSELYDPNKGYLVNDTCVVEADVAVRKVIDYWTYDSKKETGYVGLKNQEQLVT
;
A
#
# COMPACT_ATOMS: atom_id res chain seq x y z
N MET A 1 34.80 27.90 47.73
CA MET A 1 36.10 28.55 48.00
C MET A 1 36.96 27.56 48.75
N LEU A 2 37.99 27.02 48.11
CA LEU A 2 39.15 26.31 48.68
C LEU A 2 40.15 26.05 47.52
N VAL A 3 41.43 25.88 47.83
CA VAL A 3 42.63 25.86 46.94
C VAL A 3 43.58 24.72 47.40
N PRO A 4 44.81 24.47 46.85
CA PRO A 4 45.50 24.98 45.63
C PRO A 4 45.68 23.85 44.56
N HIS A 5 46.77 23.48 43.86
CA HIS A 5 48.23 23.80 43.84
C HIS A 5 48.89 23.35 42.50
N SER A 6 49.88 24.11 42.00
CA SER A 6 51.26 23.75 41.54
C SER A 6 51.61 22.43 40.78
N ASP A 7 52.69 22.34 39.96
CA ASP A 7 53.56 23.29 39.22
C ASP A 7 54.61 22.52 38.34
N LEU A 8 54.96 23.04 37.14
CA LEU A 8 56.29 22.99 36.43
C LEU A 8 56.93 21.57 36.07
N VAL A 9 57.88 21.35 35.13
CA VAL A 9 58.58 22.13 34.07
C VAL A 9 59.11 21.24 32.90
N GLU A 10 59.65 21.85 31.83
CA GLU A 10 60.32 21.30 30.60
C GLU A 10 61.48 20.29 30.83
N GLY A 11 62.07 19.57 29.86
CA GLY A 11 62.04 19.48 28.37
C GLY A 11 63.10 18.42 27.91
N PRO A 12 63.72 18.42 26.69
CA PRO A 12 63.46 19.07 25.40
C PRO A 12 63.33 18.07 24.20
N GLN A 13 63.24 18.55 22.94
CA GLN A 13 63.27 17.74 21.69
C GLN A 13 64.65 17.74 20.99
N PRO A 14 64.85 17.00 19.87
CA PRO A 14 64.88 17.71 18.56
C PRO A 14 64.32 16.98 17.31
N LEU A 15 63.52 17.73 16.54
CA LEU A 15 63.57 17.95 15.07
C LEU A 15 64.14 16.89 14.09
N VAL A 16 63.31 16.55 13.07
CA VAL A 16 63.68 16.42 11.64
C VAL A 16 62.57 17.08 10.80
N GLU A 17 62.88 17.66 9.63
CA GLU A 17 62.08 18.75 9.03
C GLU A 17 61.70 18.56 7.53
N GLY A 18 60.44 18.91 7.20
CA GLY A 18 59.97 19.35 5.87
C GLY A 18 59.63 18.30 4.80
N PRO A 19 58.99 18.69 3.66
CA PRO A 19 58.32 19.97 3.37
C PRO A 19 56.82 19.83 2.98
N GLN A 20 56.13 20.96 2.79
CA GLN A 20 54.82 21.12 2.12
C GLN A 20 54.96 22.19 1.00
N PRO A 21 53.95 22.51 0.16
CA PRO A 21 52.62 21.90 -0.03
C PRO A 21 52.32 21.54 -1.52
N MET A 22 51.11 21.04 -1.81
CA MET A 22 50.42 21.46 -3.05
C MET A 22 48.90 21.41 -2.87
N GLU A 23 48.25 22.55 -3.11
CA GLU A 23 46.79 22.72 -3.14
C GLU A 23 46.31 22.55 -4.58
N VAL A 24 45.31 21.70 -4.84
CA VAL A 24 44.75 21.55 -6.19
C VAL A 24 43.23 21.33 -6.16
N ALA A 25 42.51 22.35 -6.66
CA ALA A 25 41.18 22.34 -7.27
C ALA A 25 40.04 21.53 -6.61
N SER A 26 39.00 22.27 -6.18
CA SER A 26 37.64 21.75 -6.06
C SER A 26 37.18 21.10 -7.37
N ALA A 27 36.60 19.90 -7.28
CA ALA A 27 35.84 19.29 -8.37
C ALA A 27 34.36 19.25 -7.98
N ASP A 28 33.56 20.16 -8.53
CA ASP A 28 32.10 20.08 -8.48
C ASP A 28 31.65 18.83 -9.22
N ASN A 29 31.38 17.75 -8.49
CA ASN A 29 30.80 16.54 -9.06
C ASN A 29 29.32 16.48 -8.69
N ALA A 30 28.51 17.21 -9.47
CA ALA A 30 27.05 17.17 -9.42
C ALA A 30 26.52 15.81 -9.93
N GLY A 31 26.77 14.76 -9.13
CA GLY A 31 26.48 13.36 -9.45
C GLY A 31 25.15 12.91 -8.89
N THR A 32 24.14 12.95 -9.75
CA THR A 32 22.91 12.13 -9.75
C THR A 32 22.20 11.86 -8.41
N VAL A 33 21.02 12.47 -8.24
CA VAL A 33 19.96 11.92 -7.38
C VAL A 33 19.44 10.60 -7.96
N GLU A 34 20.00 9.47 -7.51
CA GLU A 34 19.46 8.15 -7.85
C GLU A 34 18.42 7.71 -6.82
N ASN A 35 17.22 7.39 -7.32
CA ASN A 35 16.07 7.12 -6.49
C ASN A 35 16.24 5.81 -5.72
N GLN A 36 16.36 5.89 -4.39
CA GLN A 36 15.77 4.87 -3.54
C GLN A 36 14.25 4.95 -3.72
N ALA A 37 13.73 4.24 -4.73
CA ALA A 37 12.31 4.01 -4.87
C ALA A 37 11.86 3.21 -3.64
N SER A 38 11.16 3.87 -2.72
CA SER A 38 10.74 3.23 -1.47
C SER A 38 9.87 2.02 -1.77
N ASP A 39 10.16 0.89 -1.11
CA ASP A 39 9.29 -0.31 -1.10
C ASP A 39 8.08 -0.10 -0.19
N GLU A 40 7.53 1.12 -0.21
CA GLU A 40 6.31 1.45 0.50
C GLU A 40 5.12 0.82 -0.23
N PRO A 41 4.22 0.12 0.48
CA PRO A 41 3.03 -0.44 -0.13
C PRO A 41 2.19 0.69 -0.72
N GLN A 42 1.95 0.64 -2.02
CA GLN A 42 1.18 1.69 -2.70
C GLN A 42 -0.27 1.61 -2.18
N ALA A 43 -0.61 2.57 -1.34
CA ALA A 43 -1.90 2.68 -0.68
C ALA A 43 -2.71 3.84 -1.23
N SER A 44 -4.01 3.63 -1.41
CA SER A 44 -4.95 4.69 -1.79
C SER A 44 -6.34 4.38 -1.25
N ARG A 45 -7.10 5.45 -0.95
CA ARG A 45 -8.51 5.37 -0.58
C ARG A 45 -9.38 5.72 -1.78
N PHE A 46 -10.38 4.90 -2.03
CA PHE A 46 -11.46 5.17 -2.98
C PHE A 46 -12.76 5.36 -2.22
N THR A 47 -13.55 6.36 -2.59
CA THR A 47 -14.86 6.68 -1.98
C THR A 47 -15.92 6.64 -3.07
N TRP A 48 -17.00 5.89 -2.85
CA TRP A 48 -18.10 5.74 -3.79
C TRP A 48 -19.42 6.15 -3.13
N THR A 49 -20.02 7.22 -3.66
CA THR A 49 -21.34 7.70 -3.29
C THR A 49 -22.39 7.04 -4.17
N ILE A 50 -23.44 6.49 -3.56
CA ILE A 50 -24.48 5.69 -4.21
C ILE A 50 -25.83 6.31 -3.88
N GLU A 51 -26.32 7.15 -4.78
CA GLU A 51 -27.62 7.81 -4.66
C GLU A 51 -28.80 6.85 -4.94
N ASN A 52 -30.00 7.20 -4.47
CA ASN A 52 -31.23 6.43 -4.67
C ASN A 52 -31.14 4.96 -4.20
N PHE A 53 -30.36 4.70 -3.14
CA PHE A 53 -29.93 3.36 -2.73
C PHE A 53 -31.08 2.41 -2.42
N SER A 54 -32.16 2.88 -1.76
CA SER A 54 -33.35 2.07 -1.47
C SER A 54 -34.09 1.60 -2.73
N ARG A 55 -33.91 2.32 -3.85
CA ARG A 55 -34.56 2.06 -5.15
C ARG A 55 -33.78 1.08 -6.03
N LEU A 56 -32.59 0.64 -5.59
CA LEU A 56 -31.74 -0.27 -6.36
C LEU A 56 -32.39 -1.64 -6.54
N ASN A 57 -32.77 -1.97 -7.77
CA ASN A 57 -33.40 -3.24 -8.13
C ASN A 57 -32.44 -4.27 -8.76
N MET A 58 -31.15 -3.94 -8.88
CA MET A 58 -30.12 -4.84 -9.37
C MET A 58 -29.63 -5.77 -8.25
N LYS A 59 -29.40 -7.07 -8.53
CA LYS A 59 -28.85 -8.02 -7.55
C LYS A 59 -27.46 -7.61 -7.05
N LYS A 60 -26.64 -7.05 -7.94
CA LYS A 60 -25.31 -6.51 -7.63
C LYS A 60 -25.03 -5.22 -8.40
N LEU A 61 -24.19 -4.36 -7.86
CA LEU A 61 -23.62 -3.19 -8.53
C LEU A 61 -22.09 -3.23 -8.43
N TYR A 62 -21.44 -2.55 -9.37
CA TYR A 62 -20.02 -2.27 -9.37
C TYR A 62 -19.79 -0.76 -9.32
N SER A 63 -18.73 -0.32 -8.65
CA SER A 63 -18.24 1.06 -8.75
C SER A 63 -17.53 1.31 -10.08
N ASP A 64 -17.20 2.58 -10.32
CA ASP A 64 -16.13 2.95 -11.25
C ASP A 64 -14.80 2.27 -10.88
N VAL A 65 -13.91 2.17 -11.87
CA VAL A 65 -12.60 1.53 -11.72
C VAL A 65 -11.57 2.53 -11.23
N PHE A 66 -10.89 2.19 -10.14
CA PHE A 66 -9.76 2.95 -9.59
C PHE A 66 -8.45 2.14 -9.69
N VAL A 67 -7.31 2.82 -9.56
CA VAL A 67 -5.98 2.21 -9.78
C VAL A 67 -5.11 2.34 -8.55
N VAL A 68 -4.57 1.21 -8.06
CA VAL A 68 -3.66 1.14 -6.92
C VAL A 68 -2.62 0.05 -7.19
N GLY A 69 -1.32 0.33 -6.95
CA GLY A 69 -0.24 -0.60 -7.28
C GLY A 69 0.00 -0.79 -8.78
N GLY A 70 -0.58 0.06 -9.63
CA GLY A 70 -0.70 -0.17 -11.08
C GLY A 70 -1.81 -1.15 -11.49
N TYR A 71 -2.57 -1.68 -10.53
CA TYR A 71 -3.65 -2.64 -10.76
C TYR A 71 -5.02 -1.97 -10.73
N LYS A 72 -5.96 -2.48 -11.54
CA LYS A 72 -7.33 -1.98 -11.64
C LYS A 72 -8.24 -2.69 -10.64
N TRP A 73 -8.90 -1.89 -9.80
CA TRP A 73 -9.79 -2.32 -8.74
C TRP A 73 -11.17 -1.68 -8.89
N ARG A 74 -12.20 -2.32 -8.34
CA ARG A 74 -13.54 -1.74 -8.16
C ARG A 74 -14.19 -2.34 -6.92
N VAL A 75 -15.15 -1.62 -6.34
CA VAL A 75 -16.01 -2.16 -5.28
C VAL A 75 -17.18 -2.90 -5.93
N LEU A 76 -17.50 -4.08 -5.41
CA LEU A 76 -18.67 -4.89 -5.76
C LEU A 76 -19.60 -4.94 -4.54
N ILE A 77 -20.86 -4.53 -4.71
CA ILE A 77 -21.89 -4.65 -3.65
C ILE A 77 -23.09 -5.49 -4.10
N PHE A 78 -23.75 -6.10 -3.13
CA PHE A 78 -25.11 -6.63 -3.24
C PHE A 78 -25.99 -5.86 -2.25
N PRO A 79 -26.73 -4.81 -2.69
CA PRO A 79 -27.42 -3.87 -1.79
C PRO A 79 -28.62 -4.48 -1.05
N LYS A 80 -29.07 -5.66 -1.50
CA LYS A 80 -30.10 -6.52 -0.89
C LYS A 80 -29.54 -7.90 -0.51
N GLY A 81 -28.20 -7.98 -0.40
CA GLY A 81 -27.44 -9.15 0.05
C GLY A 81 -27.19 -10.25 -0.96
N ASN A 82 -26.10 -10.97 -0.76
CA ASN A 82 -25.71 -12.15 -1.54
C ASN A 82 -26.29 -13.42 -0.88
N ASN A 83 -27.62 -13.55 -0.95
CA ASN A 83 -28.40 -14.63 -0.34
C ASN A 83 -28.35 -14.65 1.21
N VAL A 84 -28.19 -13.46 1.82
CA VAL A 84 -28.22 -13.19 3.28
C VAL A 84 -28.86 -11.82 3.54
N ASP A 85 -29.46 -11.58 4.71
CA ASP A 85 -30.10 -10.29 5.08
C ASP A 85 -29.10 -9.19 5.51
N TYR A 86 -27.95 -9.16 4.85
CA TYR A 86 -26.84 -8.23 5.07
C TYR A 86 -26.46 -7.56 3.76
N LEU A 87 -25.98 -6.32 3.81
CA LEU A 87 -25.17 -5.77 2.74
C LEU A 87 -23.96 -6.68 2.55
N SER A 88 -23.73 -7.16 1.33
CA SER A 88 -22.50 -7.86 0.96
C SER A 88 -21.62 -6.91 0.17
N MET A 89 -20.32 -6.83 0.52
CA MET A 89 -19.38 -5.89 -0.10
C MET A 89 -18.00 -6.52 -0.27
N TYR A 90 -17.42 -6.35 -1.45
CA TYR A 90 -16.20 -7.00 -1.91
C TYR A 90 -15.33 -6.01 -2.68
N LEU A 91 -14.01 -6.21 -2.66
CA LEU A 91 -13.08 -5.62 -3.62
C LEU A 91 -12.92 -6.61 -4.78
N ASP A 92 -12.99 -6.14 -6.02
CA ASP A 92 -12.87 -6.97 -7.23
C ASP A 92 -11.79 -6.43 -8.19
N VAL A 93 -11.04 -7.34 -8.79
CA VAL A 93 -10.05 -7.04 -9.83
C VAL A 93 -10.78 -6.77 -11.15
N ALA A 94 -10.93 -5.47 -11.47
CA ALA A 94 -11.83 -5.00 -12.51
C ALA A 94 -11.49 -5.48 -13.94
N ASP A 95 -10.23 -5.82 -14.20
CA ASP A 95 -9.70 -6.31 -15.47
C ASP A 95 -9.45 -7.83 -15.50
N SER A 96 -9.85 -8.57 -14.46
CA SER A 96 -9.53 -9.99 -14.21
C SER A 96 -9.76 -10.96 -15.38
N SER A 97 -10.79 -10.75 -16.19
CA SER A 97 -11.11 -11.57 -17.37
C SER A 97 -10.18 -11.34 -18.57
N SER A 98 -9.35 -10.31 -18.54
CA SER A 98 -8.38 -9.95 -19.58
C SER A 98 -6.92 -10.16 -19.19
N LEU A 99 -6.67 -10.62 -17.95
CA LEU A 99 -5.32 -10.87 -17.43
C LEU A 99 -4.79 -12.25 -17.88
N PRO A 100 -3.46 -12.39 -18.05
CA PRO A 100 -2.85 -13.64 -18.50
C PRO A 100 -3.07 -14.78 -17.50
N TYR A 101 -3.09 -16.03 -17.99
CA TYR A 101 -3.23 -17.20 -17.14
C TYR A 101 -2.13 -17.25 -16.05
N GLY A 102 -2.52 -17.60 -14.83
CA GLY A 102 -1.61 -17.61 -13.67
C GLY A 102 -1.37 -16.24 -13.02
N TRP A 103 -2.07 -15.18 -13.44
CA TRP A 103 -1.97 -13.88 -12.77
C TRP A 103 -2.32 -13.99 -11.27
N SER A 104 -1.62 -13.20 -10.46
CA SER A 104 -1.95 -13.02 -9.05
C SER A 104 -1.65 -11.59 -8.59
N ARG A 105 -2.44 -11.06 -7.64
CA ARG A 105 -2.28 -9.73 -7.04
C ARG A 105 -2.54 -9.84 -5.54
N TYR A 106 -1.53 -9.59 -4.70
CA TYR A 106 -1.73 -9.50 -3.26
C TYR A 106 -2.08 -8.06 -2.83
N ALA A 107 -3.11 -7.91 -2.02
CA ALA A 107 -3.45 -6.63 -1.40
C ALA A 107 -3.92 -6.82 0.05
N GLN A 108 -3.51 -5.88 0.90
CA GLN A 108 -4.13 -5.64 2.21
C GLN A 108 -5.15 -4.52 1.99
N PHE A 109 -6.39 -4.70 2.41
CA PHE A 109 -7.43 -3.72 2.12
C PHE A 109 -8.51 -3.70 3.19
N SER A 110 -9.33 -2.67 3.15
CA SER A 110 -10.49 -2.54 4.02
C SER A 110 -11.67 -2.01 3.23
N LEU A 111 -12.86 -2.34 3.73
CA LEU A 111 -14.13 -1.88 3.16
C LEU A 111 -14.92 -1.21 4.27
N ALA A 112 -15.58 -0.09 3.97
CA ALA A 112 -16.31 0.71 4.95
C ALA A 112 -17.68 1.16 4.42
N VAL A 113 -18.67 1.24 5.31
CA VAL A 113 -19.91 2.03 5.12
C VAL A 113 -19.80 3.24 6.03
N VAL A 114 -19.71 4.43 5.44
CA VAL A 114 -19.48 5.68 6.15
C VAL A 114 -20.72 6.07 6.93
N ASN A 115 -20.53 6.44 8.20
CA ASN A 115 -21.59 7.09 8.96
C ASN A 115 -21.57 8.59 8.66
N GLN A 116 -22.60 9.06 7.96
CA GLN A 116 -22.67 10.42 7.40
C GLN A 116 -23.08 11.47 8.46
N ILE A 117 -23.51 11.04 9.65
CA ILE A 117 -23.87 11.92 10.77
C ILE A 117 -22.70 12.04 11.77
N ASN A 118 -22.02 10.94 12.07
CA ASN A 118 -20.89 10.91 13.00
C ASN A 118 -19.89 9.80 12.62
N SER A 119 -18.76 10.20 12.05
CA SER A 119 -17.74 9.32 11.47
C SER A 119 -17.19 8.27 12.44
N LYS A 120 -17.27 8.48 13.76
CA LYS A 120 -16.89 7.49 14.80
C LYS A 120 -17.67 6.18 14.69
N TYR A 121 -18.88 6.21 14.13
CA TYR A 121 -19.74 5.04 13.93
C TYR A 121 -19.62 4.44 12.52
N THR A 122 -18.66 4.88 11.70
CA THR A 122 -18.36 4.25 10.40
C THR A 122 -18.01 2.78 10.61
N ILE A 123 -18.75 1.87 9.97
CA ILE A 123 -18.47 0.45 10.04
C ILE A 123 -17.41 0.12 9.01
N LYS A 124 -16.23 -0.27 9.48
CA LYS A 124 -15.06 -0.66 8.68
C LYS A 124 -14.70 -2.11 8.97
N LYS A 125 -14.27 -2.87 7.94
CA LYS A 125 -13.71 -4.21 8.09
C LYS A 125 -12.47 -4.37 7.22
N ASP A 126 -11.37 -4.75 7.85
CA ASP A 126 -10.05 -4.92 7.25
C ASP A 126 -9.79 -6.41 6.93
N THR A 127 -9.07 -6.69 5.84
CA THR A 127 -8.70 -8.04 5.40
C THR A 127 -7.48 -8.00 4.47
N GLN A 128 -7.05 -9.16 4.00
CA GLN A 128 -6.00 -9.31 3.01
C GLN A 128 -6.27 -10.54 2.14
N HIS A 129 -5.94 -10.48 0.86
CA HIS A 129 -6.16 -11.59 -0.06
C HIS A 129 -5.14 -11.61 -1.20
N GLN A 130 -4.93 -12.80 -1.75
CA GLN A 130 -4.11 -13.04 -2.94
C GLN A 130 -5.04 -13.34 -4.12
N PHE A 131 -5.56 -12.25 -4.70
CA PHE A 131 -6.48 -12.29 -5.84
C PHE A 131 -5.86 -13.04 -7.01
N ASN A 132 -6.68 -13.84 -7.69
CA ASN A 132 -6.26 -14.73 -8.78
C ASN A 132 -7.44 -15.03 -9.73
N GLN A 133 -7.21 -15.82 -10.78
CA GLN A 133 -8.25 -16.10 -11.79
C GLN A 133 -9.50 -16.82 -11.25
N ARG A 134 -9.41 -17.53 -10.12
CA ARG A 134 -10.57 -18.21 -9.48
C ARG A 134 -11.25 -17.32 -8.44
N GLU A 135 -10.48 -16.45 -7.80
CA GLU A 135 -10.91 -15.53 -6.74
C GLU A 135 -10.52 -14.10 -7.17
N SER A 136 -11.27 -13.54 -8.12
CA SER A 136 -11.04 -12.16 -8.59
C SER A 136 -11.62 -11.12 -7.65
N ASP A 137 -12.59 -11.50 -6.83
CA ASP A 137 -13.18 -10.69 -5.78
C ASP A 137 -13.04 -11.32 -4.39
N TRP A 138 -12.93 -10.48 -3.36
CA TRP A 138 -12.81 -10.88 -1.96
C TRP A 138 -13.40 -9.83 -1.03
N GLY A 139 -13.92 -10.26 0.13
CA GLY A 139 -14.55 -9.35 1.09
C GLY A 139 -15.55 -10.06 2.00
N PHE A 140 -16.70 -9.44 2.22
CA PHE A 140 -17.61 -9.81 3.30
C PHE A 140 -19.04 -10.01 2.78
N THR A 141 -19.48 -11.26 2.72
CA THR A 141 -20.87 -11.64 2.44
C THR A 141 -21.84 -11.03 3.47
N SER A 142 -21.43 -10.98 4.74
CA SER A 142 -22.16 -10.29 5.81
C SER A 142 -21.37 -9.06 6.28
N PHE A 143 -21.44 -7.96 5.51
CA PHE A 143 -20.77 -6.71 5.89
C PHE A 143 -21.53 -5.98 7.01
N MET A 144 -22.77 -5.57 6.75
CA MET A 144 -23.63 -4.81 7.68
C MET A 144 -25.06 -5.36 7.61
N PRO A 145 -25.79 -5.52 8.73
CA PRO A 145 -27.20 -5.92 8.70
C PRO A 145 -28.04 -4.91 7.91
N LEU A 146 -28.92 -5.37 7.01
CA LEU A 146 -29.77 -4.45 6.25
C LEU A 146 -30.70 -3.62 7.17
N SER A 147 -31.11 -4.20 8.31
CA SER A 147 -31.87 -3.52 9.36
C SER A 147 -31.15 -2.33 9.98
N GLU A 148 -29.81 -2.33 10.04
CA GLU A 148 -29.03 -1.18 10.51
C GLU A 148 -28.72 -0.19 9.39
N LEU A 149 -28.48 -0.68 8.17
CA LEU A 149 -28.22 0.17 7.00
C LEU A 149 -29.41 1.08 6.66
N TYR A 150 -30.65 0.55 6.76
CA TYR A 150 -31.88 1.26 6.43
C TYR A 150 -32.56 1.95 7.63
N ASP A 151 -32.03 1.86 8.85
CA ASP A 151 -32.55 2.62 10.00
C ASP A 151 -32.10 4.09 9.89
N PRO A 152 -33.02 5.05 9.70
CA PRO A 152 -32.67 6.46 9.50
C PRO A 152 -32.00 7.09 10.72
N ASN A 153 -32.15 6.48 11.91
CA ASN A 153 -31.52 6.95 13.15
C ASN A 153 -30.03 6.55 13.23
N LYS A 154 -29.56 5.65 12.35
CA LYS A 154 -28.15 5.20 12.34
C LYS A 154 -27.23 6.10 11.52
N GLY A 155 -27.75 6.78 10.49
CA GLY A 155 -26.97 7.73 9.69
C GLY A 155 -26.05 7.11 8.61
N TYR A 156 -26.22 5.84 8.25
CA TYR A 156 -25.52 5.23 7.11
C TYR A 156 -26.17 5.58 5.77
N LEU A 157 -27.50 5.65 5.73
CA LEU A 157 -28.29 6.08 4.58
C LEU A 157 -28.92 7.44 4.89
N VAL A 158 -28.41 8.51 4.25
CA VAL A 158 -28.89 9.88 4.42
C VAL A 158 -29.32 10.41 3.05
N ASN A 159 -30.50 11.04 2.95
CA ASN A 159 -31.08 11.51 1.68
C ASN A 159 -31.11 10.41 0.58
N ASP A 160 -31.52 9.18 0.95
CA ASP A 160 -31.51 7.98 0.09
C ASP A 160 -30.13 7.68 -0.55
N THR A 161 -29.05 8.18 0.07
CA THR A 161 -27.67 8.10 -0.43
C THR A 161 -26.79 7.36 0.58
N CYS A 162 -26.08 6.34 0.10
CA CYS A 162 -25.12 5.56 0.86
C CYS A 162 -23.70 5.92 0.41
N VAL A 163 -22.74 5.99 1.33
CA VAL A 163 -21.33 6.23 0.99
C VAL A 163 -20.49 5.07 1.49
N VAL A 164 -19.75 4.44 0.57
CA VAL A 164 -18.81 3.35 0.87
C VAL A 164 -17.38 3.77 0.56
N GLU A 165 -16.43 3.23 1.31
CA GLU A 165 -15.00 3.47 1.10
C GLU A 165 -14.22 2.16 1.01
N ALA A 166 -13.14 2.20 0.23
CA ALA A 166 -12.16 1.13 0.12
C ALA A 166 -10.74 1.71 0.27
N ASP A 167 -10.08 1.45 1.39
CA ASP A 167 -8.63 1.64 1.47
C ASP A 167 -7.96 0.37 0.92
N VAL A 168 -7.14 0.50 -0.12
CA VAL A 168 -6.41 -0.62 -0.73
C VAL A 168 -4.92 -0.33 -0.65
N ALA A 169 -4.13 -1.28 -0.15
CA ALA A 169 -2.67 -1.22 -0.07
C ALA A 169 -2.06 -2.43 -0.81
N VAL A 170 -1.40 -2.15 -1.92
CA VAL A 170 -0.75 -3.17 -2.76
C VAL A 170 0.74 -3.24 -2.41
N ARG A 171 1.21 -4.42 -2.01
CA ARG A 171 2.65 -4.72 -1.98
C ARG A 171 3.06 -5.16 -3.38
N LYS A 172 4.12 -4.58 -3.93
CA LYS A 172 4.76 -5.15 -5.12
C LYS A 172 5.47 -6.43 -4.70
N VAL A 173 5.04 -7.57 -5.23
CA VAL A 173 5.90 -8.75 -5.24
C VAL A 173 7.00 -8.44 -6.25
N ILE A 174 8.21 -8.19 -5.77
CA ILE A 174 9.39 -8.21 -6.65
C ILE A 174 9.62 -9.68 -6.97
N ASP A 175 9.21 -10.09 -8.17
CA ASP A 175 9.52 -11.42 -8.69
C ASP A 175 11.02 -11.50 -8.96
N TYR A 176 11.80 -11.90 -7.95
CA TYR A 176 13.27 -12.05 -8.03
C TYR A 176 13.73 -13.02 -9.15
N TRP A 177 12.82 -13.80 -9.72
CA TRP A 177 13.05 -14.66 -10.90
C TRP A 177 12.97 -13.93 -12.25
N THR A 178 12.28 -12.79 -12.33
CA THR A 178 12.14 -11.96 -13.54
C THR A 178 12.72 -10.56 -13.39
N TYR A 179 13.14 -10.17 -12.18
CA TYR A 179 13.89 -8.95 -11.90
C TYR A 179 15.27 -9.00 -12.56
N ASP A 180 15.38 -8.39 -13.75
CA ASP A 180 16.67 -8.19 -14.40
C ASP A 180 17.49 -7.12 -13.68
N SER A 181 18.16 -7.55 -12.61
CA SER A 181 19.15 -6.78 -11.86
C SER A 181 20.11 -6.00 -12.77
N LYS A 182 20.53 -6.57 -13.91
CA LYS A 182 21.45 -5.90 -14.84
C LYS A 182 20.82 -4.69 -15.52
N LYS A 183 19.51 -4.73 -15.79
CA LYS A 183 18.76 -3.63 -16.40
C LYS A 183 18.52 -2.49 -15.41
N GLU A 184 18.12 -2.82 -14.18
CA GLU A 184 17.69 -1.81 -13.19
C GLU A 184 18.84 -1.29 -12.30
N THR A 185 19.97 -2.00 -12.17
CA THR A 185 21.13 -1.56 -11.36
C THR A 185 22.47 -1.58 -12.10
N GLY A 186 22.51 -2.11 -13.33
CA GLY A 186 23.77 -2.37 -14.05
C GLY A 186 24.49 -3.66 -13.64
N TYR A 187 24.20 -4.22 -12.45
CA TYR A 187 24.90 -5.38 -11.89
C TYR A 187 24.08 -6.68 -12.06
N VAL A 188 24.75 -7.77 -12.44
CA VAL A 188 24.13 -9.11 -12.44
C VAL A 188 24.18 -9.75 -11.06
N GLY A 189 23.05 -10.23 -10.56
CA GLY A 189 23.01 -11.05 -9.35
C GLY A 189 23.86 -12.32 -9.47
N LEU A 190 24.60 -12.66 -8.40
CA LEU A 190 25.41 -13.87 -8.34
C LEU A 190 24.51 -15.11 -8.35
N LYS A 191 24.72 -16.00 -9.35
CA LYS A 191 24.04 -17.29 -9.40
C LYS A 191 24.63 -18.25 -8.38
N ASN A 192 23.78 -18.90 -7.59
CA ASN A 192 24.21 -20.05 -6.77
C ASN A 192 24.81 -21.12 -7.69
N GLN A 193 26.09 -21.44 -7.48
CA GLN A 193 26.72 -22.60 -8.09
C GLN A 193 26.39 -23.82 -7.22
N GLU A 194 25.36 -24.58 -7.61
CA GLU A 194 25.18 -25.92 -7.07
C GLU A 194 26.35 -26.79 -7.54
N GLN A 195 27.30 -27.05 -6.63
CA GLN A 195 28.36 -28.02 -6.88
C GLN A 195 27.76 -29.42 -6.88
N LEU A 196 27.63 -29.98 -8.09
CA LEU A 196 27.40 -31.41 -8.29
C LEU A 196 28.60 -32.21 -7.76
N VAL A 197 28.54 -32.58 -6.48
CA VAL A 197 29.38 -33.64 -5.92
C VAL A 197 28.82 -34.98 -6.41
N THR A 198 29.71 -35.80 -6.98
CA THR A 198 29.40 -37.11 -7.58
C THR A 198 29.54 -38.23 -6.55
#